data_AF-A0A0Q8I6L2-F1
#
_entry.id   AF-A0A0Q8I6L2-F1
#
_cell.length_a   1.000
_cell.length_b   1.000
_cell.length_c   1.000
_cell.angle_alpha   90.00
_cell.angle_beta   90.00
_cell.angle_gamma   90.00
#
_symmetry.space_group_name_H-M   'P 1'
#
loop_
_entity.id
_entity.type
_entity.pdbx_description
1 polymer ?
#
loop_
_entity_poly.entity_id
_entity_poly.type
_entity_poly.pdbx_seq_one_letter_code
_entity_poly.pdbx_strand_id
1 'polypeptide(L)'
;MAISKKKKFAVAGGVGALVITASAAFAYWTSTGSDDATAQVADENSWTVLIDDATIGDGTTLTPDGDTDTISFTISNDEEGTKQITGVSASVAVTAAGCSDADFAITNLTDLVGDDVAGGGSVGGTFDVQMIDTGANQDGCKGATLTYTVDVS
;
A
#
# COMPACT_ATOMS: atom_id res chain seq x y z
N MET A 1 1.08 54.55 -57.99
CA MET A 1 1.29 55.88 -57.39
C MET A 1 1.34 55.72 -55.88
N ALA A 2 2.49 56.05 -55.26
CA ALA A 2 2.85 56.18 -53.82
C ALA A 2 2.46 55.04 -52.85
N ILE A 3 3.31 54.29 -52.12
CA ILE A 3 4.58 54.46 -51.36
C ILE A 3 4.53 55.43 -50.15
N SER A 4 4.70 54.87 -48.94
CA SER A 4 5.54 55.26 -47.76
C SER A 4 4.79 55.04 -46.42
N LYS A 5 5.32 54.48 -45.31
CA LYS A 5 6.65 54.47 -44.63
C LYS A 5 6.81 53.14 -43.80
N LYS A 6 7.85 52.29 -43.92
CA LYS A 6 9.18 52.24 -43.19
C LYS A 6 9.05 52.38 -41.66
N LYS A 7 9.61 51.58 -40.72
CA LYS A 7 10.56 50.45 -40.54
C LYS A 7 10.34 49.95 -39.07
N LYS A 8 10.65 48.74 -38.60
CA LYS A 8 11.98 48.23 -38.22
C LYS A 8 11.89 46.77 -37.80
N PHE A 9 12.87 45.99 -38.25
CA PHE A 9 13.24 44.66 -37.79
C PHE A 9 13.67 44.67 -36.31
N ALA A 10 13.37 43.60 -35.58
CA ALA A 10 14.21 43.08 -34.51
C ALA A 10 14.08 41.54 -34.50
N VAL A 11 15.09 40.87 -35.04
CA VAL A 11 15.40 39.46 -34.81
C VAL A 11 16.36 39.43 -33.62
N ALA A 12 15.96 38.75 -32.54
CA ALA A 12 16.79 38.25 -31.45
C ALA A 12 15.90 37.21 -30.74
N GLY A 13 16.10 35.90 -30.91
CA GLY A 13 17.17 35.15 -30.27
C GLY A 13 16.62 34.53 -28.98
N GLY A 14 16.29 33.24 -29.00
CA GLY A 14 15.82 32.53 -27.80
C GLY A 14 15.28 31.13 -28.12
N VAL A 15 16.07 30.12 -27.75
CA VAL A 15 15.66 28.71 -27.64
C VAL A 15 14.72 28.57 -26.43
N GLY A 16 13.70 27.72 -26.53
CA GLY A 16 12.78 27.34 -25.45
C GLY A 16 11.42 28.03 -25.57
N ALA A 17 10.27 27.36 -25.49
CA ALA A 17 9.98 26.14 -24.77
C ALA A 17 8.95 25.29 -25.54
N LEU A 18 9.19 23.97 -25.55
CA LEU A 18 8.15 22.97 -25.75
C LEU A 18 7.06 23.21 -24.70
N VAL A 19 5.88 23.66 -25.12
CA VAL A 19 4.68 23.57 -24.29
C VAL A 19 4.15 22.14 -24.45
N ILE A 20 4.69 21.24 -23.64
CA ILE A 20 4.09 19.93 -23.39
C ILE A 20 3.05 20.21 -22.30
N THR A 21 1.80 20.38 -22.68
CA THR A 21 0.71 20.38 -21.70
C THR A 21 0.71 19.01 -21.05
N ALA A 22 1.01 18.97 -19.76
CA ALA A 22 1.02 17.78 -18.93
C ALA A 22 -0.29 17.00 -19.16
N SER A 23 -0.16 15.84 -19.78
CA SER A 23 -1.20 14.82 -19.76
C SER A 23 -1.44 14.46 -18.31
N ALA A 24 -2.64 14.75 -17.79
CA ALA A 24 -3.15 14.00 -16.65
C ALA A 24 -3.17 12.53 -17.09
N ALA A 25 -2.15 11.78 -16.69
CA ALA A 25 -2.12 10.36 -16.91
C ALA A 25 -3.14 9.76 -15.94
N PHE A 26 -4.37 9.58 -16.42
CA PHE A 26 -5.27 8.62 -15.81
C PHE A 26 -4.67 7.25 -16.11
N ALA A 27 -3.85 6.75 -15.21
CA ALA A 27 -3.32 5.41 -15.33
C ALA A 27 -4.52 4.45 -15.20
N TYR A 28 -4.83 3.76 -16.29
CA TYR A 28 -5.80 2.67 -16.34
C TYR A 28 -5.01 1.38 -16.09
N TRP A 29 -5.15 0.82 -14.90
CA TRP A 29 -4.53 -0.43 -14.50
C TRP A 29 -5.68 -1.45 -14.51
N THR A 30 -5.63 -2.42 -15.41
CA THR A 30 -6.55 -3.57 -15.40
C THR A 30 -5.73 -4.79 -14.98
N SER A 31 -6.06 -5.38 -13.83
CA SER A 31 -5.41 -6.59 -13.30
C SER A 31 -6.33 -7.81 -13.44
N THR A 32 -5.76 -8.97 -13.75
CA THR A 32 -6.42 -10.29 -13.73
C THR A 32 -5.69 -11.11 -12.66
N GLY A 33 -6.39 -11.54 -11.60
CA GLY A 33 -5.79 -12.19 -10.42
C GLY A 33 -5.59 -13.71 -10.54
N SER A 34 -4.61 -14.24 -9.81
CA SER A 34 -4.52 -15.64 -9.39
C SER A 34 -4.06 -15.65 -7.93
N ASP A 35 -4.78 -16.40 -7.10
CA ASP A 35 -4.71 -16.36 -5.64
C ASP A 35 -3.67 -17.34 -5.07
N ASP A 36 -2.81 -16.87 -4.18
CA ASP A 36 -2.04 -17.72 -3.26
C ASP A 36 -1.96 -17.00 -1.89
N ALA A 37 -2.51 -17.65 -0.86
CA ALA A 37 -2.56 -17.15 0.52
C ALA A 37 -1.53 -17.91 1.38
N THR A 38 -0.63 -17.19 2.04
CA THR A 38 0.31 -17.78 3.01
C THR A 38 0.04 -17.26 4.41
N ALA A 39 -0.61 -18.10 5.23
CA ALA A 39 -0.71 -17.92 6.67
C ALA A 39 0.64 -18.26 7.33
N GLN A 40 1.20 -17.34 8.14
CA GLN A 40 2.29 -17.66 9.05
C GLN A 40 1.77 -17.81 10.48
N VAL A 41 2.25 -18.86 11.15
CA VAL A 41 2.01 -19.19 12.55
C VAL A 41 3.14 -18.57 13.36
N ALA A 42 2.83 -17.76 14.38
CA ALA A 42 3.83 -17.19 15.28
C ALA A 42 4.30 -18.24 16.32
N ASP A 43 5.61 -18.33 16.52
CA ASP A 43 6.29 -19.31 17.38
C ASP A 43 6.05 -19.08 18.89
N GLU A 44 5.84 -20.20 19.58
CA GLU A 44 5.92 -20.49 21.04
C GLU A 44 4.98 -19.83 22.07
N ASN A 45 3.94 -19.05 21.71
CA ASN A 45 2.87 -18.68 22.65
C ASN A 45 1.47 -18.65 22.02
N SER A 46 1.00 -19.80 21.51
CA SER A 46 -0.41 -20.22 21.31
C SER A 46 -1.46 -19.23 20.76
N TRP A 47 -1.04 -18.19 20.07
CA TRP A 47 -1.92 -17.34 19.28
C TRP A 47 -1.87 -17.78 17.82
N THR A 48 -3.04 -17.99 17.23
CA THR A 48 -3.17 -18.20 15.77
C THR A 48 -3.70 -16.93 15.15
N VAL A 49 -2.97 -16.37 14.18
CA VAL A 49 -3.39 -15.16 13.46
C VAL A 49 -3.79 -15.53 12.04
N LEU A 50 -5.00 -15.15 11.66
CA LEU A 50 -5.54 -15.27 10.31
C LEU A 50 -5.69 -13.87 9.72
N ILE A 51 -5.11 -13.62 8.55
CA ILE A 51 -5.32 -12.38 7.80
C ILE A 51 -6.31 -12.74 6.68
N ASP A 52 -7.47 -12.09 6.67
CA ASP A 52 -8.55 -12.43 5.73
C ASP A 52 -8.18 -12.03 4.28
N ASP A 53 -7.33 -11.02 4.14
CA ASP A 53 -6.79 -10.53 2.87
C ASP A 53 -5.26 -10.37 2.95
N ALA A 54 -4.55 -11.50 2.98
CA ALA A 54 -3.10 -11.53 3.12
C ALA A 54 -2.35 -11.00 1.87
N THR A 55 -3.08 -10.74 0.77
CA THR A 55 -2.51 -10.50 -0.54
C THR A 55 -3.37 -9.50 -1.32
N ILE A 56 -3.02 -8.20 -1.28
CA ILE A 56 -3.64 -7.25 -2.21
C ILE A 56 -3.26 -7.65 -3.64
N GLY A 57 -4.23 -8.22 -4.36
CA GLY A 57 -4.12 -8.64 -5.76
C GLY A 57 -5.45 -8.56 -6.54
N ASP A 58 -6.60 -8.42 -5.87
CA ASP A 58 -7.95 -8.44 -6.48
C ASP A 58 -8.66 -7.08 -6.46
N GLY A 59 -8.04 -6.07 -7.07
CA GLY A 59 -8.77 -4.87 -7.49
C GLY A 59 -8.63 -3.63 -6.63
N THR A 60 -7.91 -3.68 -5.50
CA THR A 60 -7.44 -2.47 -4.82
C THR A 60 -6.13 -2.03 -5.46
N THR A 61 -6.20 -0.97 -6.25
CA THR A 61 -5.02 -0.38 -6.88
C THR A 61 -4.43 0.62 -5.91
N LEU A 62 -3.48 0.17 -5.09
CA LEU A 62 -2.63 1.10 -4.37
C LEU A 62 -1.81 1.88 -5.39
N THR A 63 -1.94 3.20 -5.33
CA THR A 63 -1.16 4.14 -6.14
C THR A 63 -0.40 5.07 -5.20
N PRO A 64 0.73 5.66 -5.63
CA PRO A 64 1.45 6.63 -4.81
C PRO A 64 0.52 7.77 -4.35
N ASP A 65 0.44 7.98 -3.03
CA ASP A 65 -0.48 8.91 -2.36
C ASP A 65 -1.97 8.72 -2.70
N GLY A 66 -2.32 7.52 -3.17
CA GLY A 66 -3.68 7.11 -3.46
C GLY A 66 -4.48 6.75 -2.22
N ASP A 67 -5.66 6.18 -2.47
CA ASP A 67 -6.54 5.68 -1.43
C ASP A 67 -5.86 4.57 -0.61
N THR A 68 -6.23 4.51 0.67
CA THR A 68 -5.84 3.43 1.58
C THR A 68 -6.70 2.21 1.36
N ASP A 69 -6.11 1.03 1.52
CA ASP A 69 -6.86 -0.23 1.59
C ASP A 69 -6.90 -0.75 3.02
N THR A 70 -8.04 -1.29 3.45
CA THR A 70 -8.25 -1.76 4.82
C THR A 70 -8.22 -3.28 4.85
N ILE A 71 -7.25 -3.85 5.55
CA ILE A 71 -7.06 -5.29 5.71
C ILE A 71 -7.59 -5.73 7.06
N SER A 72 -8.42 -6.78 7.08
CA SER A 72 -8.89 -7.41 8.31
C SER A 72 -8.04 -8.61 8.72
N PHE A 73 -7.90 -8.79 10.02
CA PHE A 73 -7.25 -9.94 10.62
C PHE A 73 -8.02 -10.43 11.84
N THR A 74 -7.81 -11.69 12.21
CA THR A 74 -8.38 -12.37 13.37
C THR A 74 -7.27 -13.02 14.18
N ILE A 75 -7.26 -12.77 15.48
CA ILE A 75 -6.37 -13.42 16.46
C ILE A 75 -7.20 -14.44 17.24
N SER A 76 -6.75 -15.68 17.30
CA SER A 76 -7.40 -16.78 18.01
C SER A 76 -6.51 -17.31 19.14
N ASN A 77 -7.12 -17.58 20.28
CA ASN A 77 -6.48 -18.28 21.40
C ASN A 77 -6.84 -19.76 21.33
N ASP A 78 -5.90 -20.60 20.92
CA ASP A 78 -6.15 -22.03 20.74
C ASP A 78 -6.00 -22.85 22.04
N GLU A 79 -5.69 -22.20 23.16
CA GLU A 79 -5.63 -22.87 24.47
C GLU A 79 -6.99 -22.94 25.16
N GLU A 80 -7.08 -23.69 26.26
CA GLU A 80 -8.29 -23.74 27.09
C GLU A 80 -8.41 -22.54 28.07
N GLY A 81 -7.29 -21.87 28.36
CA GLY A 81 -7.22 -20.74 29.30
C GLY A 81 -7.49 -19.38 28.64
N THR A 82 -7.93 -18.40 29.41
CA THR A 82 -8.02 -17.00 28.92
C THR A 82 -6.62 -16.38 28.87
N LYS A 83 -6.28 -15.73 27.76
CA LYS A 83 -5.03 -15.00 27.58
C LYS A 83 -5.32 -13.54 27.27
N GLN A 84 -4.45 -12.65 27.74
CA GLN A 84 -4.54 -11.23 27.45
C GLN A 84 -3.56 -10.86 26.34
N ILE A 85 -4.01 -10.01 25.42
CA ILE A 85 -3.15 -9.42 24.40
C ILE A 85 -2.32 -8.30 25.03
N THR A 86 -1.00 -8.37 24.91
CA THR A 86 -0.05 -7.38 25.44
C THR A 86 0.62 -6.55 24.35
N GLY A 87 0.53 -6.99 23.09
CA GLY A 87 1.03 -6.27 21.94
C GLY A 87 0.45 -6.81 20.64
N VAL A 88 0.22 -5.91 19.69
CA VAL A 88 -0.11 -6.22 18.30
C VAL A 88 0.74 -5.34 17.40
N SER A 89 1.38 -5.93 16.39
CA SER A 89 2.08 -5.18 15.35
C SER A 89 1.79 -5.77 13.97
N ALA A 90 1.77 -4.92 12.96
CA ALA A 90 1.58 -5.31 11.57
C ALA A 90 2.75 -4.81 10.71
N SER A 91 3.14 -5.61 9.72
CA SER A 91 4.20 -5.29 8.76
C SER A 91 3.79 -5.70 7.35
N VAL A 92 4.37 -5.03 6.35
CA VAL A 92 4.17 -5.28 4.93
C VAL A 92 5.51 -5.63 4.29
N ALA A 93 5.49 -6.64 3.42
CA ALA A 93 6.60 -7.01 2.57
C ALA A 93 6.14 -7.02 1.11
N VAL A 94 7.01 -6.63 0.20
CA VAL A 94 6.76 -6.66 -1.24
C VAL A 94 7.82 -7.50 -1.95
N THR A 95 7.36 -8.37 -2.85
CA THR A 95 8.26 -9.15 -3.71
C THR A 95 8.14 -8.66 -5.15
N ALA A 96 8.80 -7.55 -5.48
CA ALA A 96 8.88 -7.04 -6.85
C ALA A 96 10.18 -6.26 -7.10
N ALA A 97 10.74 -6.41 -8.31
CA ALA A 97 11.96 -5.70 -8.68
C ALA A 97 11.69 -4.21 -8.86
N GLY A 98 12.39 -3.37 -8.08
CA GLY A 98 12.18 -1.92 -8.11
C GLY A 98 10.98 -1.44 -7.30
N CYS A 99 10.45 -2.29 -6.42
CA CYS A 99 9.52 -1.94 -5.37
C CYS A 99 10.13 -2.31 -4.01
N SER A 100 9.92 -1.49 -3.00
CA SER A 100 10.43 -1.71 -1.65
C SER A 100 9.30 -1.69 -0.63
N ASP A 101 9.46 -2.42 0.46
CA ASP A 101 8.53 -2.37 1.60
C ASP A 101 8.34 -0.92 2.11
N ALA A 102 9.38 -0.09 1.99
CA ALA A 102 9.35 1.32 2.36
C ALA A 102 8.47 2.20 1.45
N ASP A 103 8.03 1.68 0.30
CA ASP A 103 7.04 2.32 -0.56
C ASP A 103 5.62 2.19 0.01
N PHE A 104 5.45 1.43 1.10
CA PHE A 104 4.16 1.19 1.75
C PHE A 104 4.18 1.60 3.23
N ALA A 105 3.06 2.14 3.70
CA ALA A 105 2.80 2.43 5.11
C ALA A 105 1.66 1.57 5.61
N ILE A 106 1.81 1.04 6.83
CA ILE A 106 0.68 0.52 7.61
C ILE A 106 0.26 1.59 8.61
N THR A 107 -1.04 1.87 8.66
CA THR A 107 -1.66 2.84 9.56
C THR A 107 -2.95 2.27 10.16
N ASN A 108 -3.55 2.98 11.11
CA ASN A 108 -4.86 2.64 11.69
C ASN A 108 -4.98 1.18 12.19
N LEU A 109 -3.88 0.61 12.69
CA LEU A 109 -3.89 -0.71 13.32
C LEU A 109 -4.83 -0.66 14.55
N THR A 110 -5.77 -1.60 14.58
CA THR A 110 -6.71 -1.76 15.69
C THR A 110 -5.93 -2.11 16.96
N ASP A 111 -6.06 -1.26 17.98
CA ASP A 111 -5.47 -1.50 19.29
C ASP A 111 -6.31 -2.53 20.06
N LEU A 112 -5.75 -3.72 20.21
CA LEU A 112 -6.34 -4.84 20.97
C LEU A 112 -5.60 -5.07 22.29
N VAL A 113 -4.67 -4.19 22.66
CA VAL A 113 -3.88 -4.37 23.88
C VAL A 113 -4.78 -4.27 25.11
N GLY A 114 -4.71 -5.29 25.96
CA GLY A 114 -5.55 -5.44 27.15
C GLY A 114 -6.81 -6.28 26.92
N ASP A 115 -7.09 -6.72 25.70
CA ASP A 115 -8.22 -7.62 25.43
C ASP A 115 -7.93 -9.02 25.97
N ASP A 116 -8.90 -9.54 26.73
CA ASP A 116 -8.90 -10.91 27.23
C ASP A 116 -9.62 -11.82 26.23
N VAL A 117 -8.88 -12.76 25.64
CA VAL A 117 -9.41 -13.75 24.70
C VAL A 117 -9.57 -15.08 25.44
N ALA A 118 -10.82 -15.50 25.62
CA ALA A 118 -11.14 -16.80 26.22
C ALA A 118 -10.53 -17.95 25.42
N GLY A 119 -10.34 -19.10 26.06
CA GLY A 119 -9.83 -20.29 25.39
C GLY A 119 -10.77 -20.77 24.27
N GLY A 120 -10.23 -21.05 23.09
CA GLY A 120 -10.98 -21.31 21.85
C GLY A 120 -11.72 -20.09 21.28
N GLY A 121 -11.48 -18.89 21.84
CA GLY A 121 -12.06 -17.63 21.38
C GLY A 121 -11.18 -16.92 20.37
N SER A 122 -11.75 -15.88 19.74
CA SER A 122 -11.04 -15.03 18.80
C SER A 122 -11.49 -13.58 18.88
N VAL A 123 -10.63 -12.67 18.43
CA VAL A 123 -10.88 -11.23 18.31
C VAL A 123 -10.42 -10.74 16.95
N GLY A 124 -11.21 -9.88 16.32
CA GLY A 124 -10.93 -9.29 15.02
C GLY A 124 -10.32 -7.90 15.13
N GLY A 125 -9.44 -7.56 14.21
CA GLY A 125 -8.89 -6.23 14.04
C GLY A 125 -8.71 -5.87 12.58
N THR A 126 -8.32 -4.63 12.34
CA THR A 126 -8.03 -4.09 11.01
C THR A 126 -6.76 -3.26 11.05
N PHE A 127 -6.12 -3.11 9.89
CA PHE A 127 -5.12 -2.08 9.63
C PHE A 127 -5.27 -1.58 8.21
N ASP A 128 -4.84 -0.34 7.97
CA ASP A 128 -4.84 0.26 6.65
C ASP A 128 -3.44 0.18 6.03
N VAL A 129 -3.38 -0.09 4.74
CA VAL A 129 -2.17 -0.02 3.93
C VAL A 129 -2.30 1.09 2.89
N GLN A 130 -1.22 1.85 2.72
CA GLN A 130 -1.11 2.89 1.71
C GLN A 130 0.21 2.75 0.95
N MET A 131 0.20 3.04 -0.35
CA MET A 131 1.44 3.29 -1.09
C MET A 131 1.81 4.78 -0.95
N ILE A 132 3.00 5.06 -0.42
CA ILE A 132 3.49 6.41 -0.15
C ILE A 132 4.14 6.96 -1.42
N ASP A 133 3.88 8.21 -1.80
CA ASP A 133 4.71 8.87 -2.82
C ASP A 133 6.08 9.24 -2.25
N THR A 134 7.11 8.52 -2.68
CA THR A 134 8.51 8.76 -2.25
C THR A 134 9.20 9.87 -3.05
N GLY A 135 8.53 10.43 -4.07
CA GLY A 135 9.12 11.34 -5.06
C GLY A 135 10.09 10.66 -6.02
N ALA A 136 10.23 9.34 -5.95
CA ALA A 136 11.03 8.50 -6.85
C ALA A 136 10.13 7.73 -7.82
N ASN A 137 10.73 7.07 -8.83
CA ASN A 137 9.96 6.22 -9.73
C ASN A 137 9.57 4.91 -9.03
N GLN A 138 8.29 4.72 -8.75
CA GLN A 138 7.72 3.52 -8.14
C GLN A 138 7.00 2.61 -9.15
N ASP A 139 7.31 2.73 -10.45
CA ASP A 139 6.78 1.87 -11.52
C ASP A 139 7.08 0.38 -11.27
N GLY A 140 8.13 0.06 -10.51
CA GLY A 140 8.47 -1.31 -10.12
C GLY A 140 7.45 -1.97 -9.19
N CYS A 141 6.56 -1.18 -8.55
CA CYS A 141 5.47 -1.68 -7.72
C CYS A 141 4.23 -2.11 -8.51
N LYS A 142 4.21 -1.88 -9.82
CA LYS A 142 3.07 -2.26 -10.68
C LYS A 142 2.91 -3.77 -10.74
N GLY A 143 1.76 -4.26 -10.28
CA GLY A 143 1.45 -5.69 -10.22
C GLY A 143 2.30 -6.45 -9.20
N ALA A 144 2.91 -5.73 -8.25
CA ALA A 144 3.63 -6.34 -7.15
C ALA A 144 2.66 -7.05 -6.21
N THR A 145 3.09 -8.20 -5.68
CA THR A 145 2.36 -8.92 -4.64
C THR A 145 2.84 -8.41 -3.28
N LEU A 146 1.90 -7.94 -2.47
CA LEU A 146 2.14 -7.59 -1.08
C LEU A 146 1.86 -8.78 -0.18
N THR A 147 2.63 -8.91 0.89
CA THR A 147 2.47 -9.91 1.94
C THR A 147 2.43 -9.20 3.28
N TYR A 148 1.43 -9.53 4.09
CA TYR A 148 1.26 -8.95 5.42
C TYR A 148 1.62 -9.95 6.51
N THR A 149 2.24 -9.45 7.57
CA THR A 149 2.48 -10.21 8.80
C THR A 149 1.92 -9.43 9.97
N VAL A 150 1.11 -10.10 10.79
CA VAL A 150 0.60 -9.56 12.05
C VAL A 150 1.17 -10.41 13.19
N ASP A 151 1.92 -9.76 14.07
CA ASP A 151 2.49 -10.35 15.27
C ASP A 151 1.65 -9.96 16.49
N VAL A 152 1.45 -10.93 17.38
CA VAL A 152 0.74 -10.76 18.65
C VAL A 152 1.56 -11.35 19.79
N SER A 153 1.57 -10.66 20.92
CA SER A 153 2.22 -11.11 22.17
C SER A 153 1.25 -11.12 23.33
#